data_AF-A0A937HJD4-F1
#
_entry.id   AF-A0A937HJD4-F1
#
_cell.length_a   1.000
_cell.length_b   1.000
_cell.length_c   1.000
_cell.angle_alpha   90.00
_cell.angle_beta   90.00
_cell.angle_gamma   90.00
#
_symmetry.space_group_name_H-M   'P 1'
#
loop_
_entity.id
_entity.type
_entity.pdbx_description
1 polymer ?
#
loop_
_entity_poly.entity_id
_entity_poly.type
_entity_poly.pdbx_seq_one_letter_code
_entity_poly.pdbx_strand_id
1 'polypeptide(L)'
;MSGLLGAFDPGWVAILYGISWVMGVFYGIRSVFMTKSFLDQYGISQSAQLMARFAGAQVLAFVIITAILPFTGFEGAWPIFAYQLLASVILVGTGLYTQTQSEASRMVGVSRSPEGWVVPIILVIMWAVMMFMMRDTLYA
;
A
#
# COMPACT_ATOMS: atom_id res chain seq x y z
N MET A 1 22.69 -0.74 -17.86
CA MET A 1 23.07 -1.14 -16.48
C MET A 1 22.57 -2.57 -16.27
N SER A 2 23.45 -3.58 -16.18
CA SER A 2 23.04 -4.97 -15.98
C SER A 2 23.09 -5.33 -14.49
N GLY A 3 21.92 -5.35 -13.83
CA GLY A 3 21.76 -5.65 -12.41
C GLY A 3 20.36 -5.26 -11.92
N LEU A 4 20.01 -5.56 -10.66
CA LEU A 4 18.70 -5.27 -10.06
C LEU A 4 18.23 -3.80 -10.26
N LEU A 5 19.18 -2.85 -10.21
CA LEU A 5 18.89 -1.43 -10.44
C LEU A 5 18.60 -1.11 -11.91
N GLY A 6 19.06 -1.94 -12.85
CA GLY A 6 18.74 -1.81 -14.28
C GLY A 6 17.29 -2.16 -14.61
N ALA A 7 16.58 -2.84 -13.70
CA ALA A 7 15.13 -3.04 -13.83
C ALA A 7 14.33 -1.74 -13.59
N PHE A 8 14.98 -0.71 -13.05
CA PHE A 8 14.39 0.59 -12.78
C PHE A 8 15.06 1.64 -13.66
N ASP A 9 14.32 2.24 -14.59
CA ASP A 9 14.77 3.40 -15.35
C ASP A 9 13.81 4.57 -15.08
N PRO A 10 14.26 5.64 -14.41
CA PRO A 10 15.60 5.84 -13.84
C PRO A 10 15.84 5.06 -12.55
N GLY A 11 17.10 4.68 -12.28
CA GLY A 11 17.48 3.79 -11.19
C GLY A 11 17.11 4.24 -9.77
N TRP A 12 16.90 5.54 -9.54
CA TRP A 12 16.47 6.05 -8.23
C TRP A 12 15.03 5.62 -7.88
N VAL A 13 14.21 5.23 -8.87
CA VAL A 13 12.86 4.70 -8.65
C VAL A 13 12.89 3.44 -7.78
N ALA A 14 14.00 2.69 -7.78
CA ALA A 14 14.21 1.55 -6.88
C ALA A 14 14.07 1.94 -5.40
N ILE A 15 14.33 3.20 -5.03
CA ILE A 15 14.16 3.70 -3.66
C ILE A 15 12.67 3.78 -3.31
N LEU A 16 11.87 4.41 -4.16
CA LEU A 16 10.41 4.50 -3.94
C LEU A 16 9.78 3.11 -3.92
N TYR A 17 10.21 2.26 -4.84
CA TYR A 17 9.80 0.87 -4.90
C TYR A 17 10.13 0.13 -3.60
N GLY A 18 11.37 0.24 -3.12
CA GLY A 18 11.82 -0.37 -1.87
C GLY A 18 11.05 0.13 -0.63
N ILE A 19 10.80 1.44 -0.53
CA ILE A 19 9.98 2.01 0.55
C ILE A 19 8.57 1.43 0.51
N SER A 20 7.95 1.37 -0.67
CA SER A 20 6.62 0.78 -0.86
C SER A 20 6.57 -0.68 -0.41
N TRP A 21 7.62 -1.44 -0.72
CA TRP A 21 7.73 -2.85 -0.41
C TRP A 21 7.91 -3.08 1.11
N VAL A 22 8.81 -2.34 1.75
CA VAL A 22 9.02 -2.42 3.21
C VAL A 22 7.74 -2.05 3.97
N MET A 23 7.04 -0.98 3.54
CA MET A 23 5.74 -0.62 4.14
C MET A 23 4.71 -1.73 3.94
N GLY A 24 4.61 -2.28 2.73
CA GLY A 24 3.69 -3.39 2.41
C GLY A 24 3.96 -4.62 3.27
N VAL A 25 5.22 -5.03 3.42
CA VAL A 25 5.61 -6.16 4.29
C VAL A 25 5.25 -5.86 5.74
N PHE A 26 5.64 -4.70 6.25
CA PHE A 26 5.40 -4.31 7.65
C PHE A 26 3.90 -4.31 8.00
N TYR A 27 3.09 -3.62 7.20
CA TYR A 27 1.64 -3.52 7.46
C TYR A 27 0.89 -4.81 7.10
N GLY A 28 1.29 -5.48 6.02
CA GLY A 28 0.69 -6.75 5.60
C GLY A 28 0.89 -7.86 6.64
N ILE A 29 2.12 -8.06 7.13
CA ILE A 29 2.41 -9.05 8.18
C ILE A 29 1.67 -8.71 9.46
N ARG A 30 1.68 -7.44 9.89
CA ARG A 30 1.00 -7.05 11.13
C ARG A 30 -0.51 -7.25 11.04
N SER A 31 -1.11 -6.93 9.89
CA SER A 31 -2.54 -7.11 9.69
C SER A 31 -2.93 -8.60 9.62
N VAL A 32 -2.15 -9.45 8.94
CA VAL A 32 -2.49 -10.88 8.74
C VAL A 32 -2.13 -11.75 9.96
N PHE A 33 -0.90 -11.64 10.44
CA PHE A 33 -0.34 -12.56 11.44
C PHE A 33 -0.30 -11.98 12.85
N MET A 34 -0.31 -10.65 12.99
CA MET A 34 -0.30 -9.95 14.28
C MET A 34 -1.58 -9.13 14.50
N THR A 35 -2.71 -9.58 13.93
CA THR A 35 -3.95 -8.82 13.79
C THR A 35 -4.43 -8.20 15.09
N LYS A 36 -4.33 -8.93 16.21
CA LYS A 36 -4.77 -8.44 17.52
C LYS A 36 -4.05 -7.13 17.88
N SER A 37 -2.71 -7.15 17.87
CA SER A 37 -1.88 -5.98 18.17
C SER A 37 -2.06 -4.86 17.14
N PHE A 38 -2.28 -5.22 15.88
CA PHE A 38 -2.57 -4.25 14.82
C PHE A 38 -3.88 -3.50 15.09
N LEU A 39 -4.96 -4.20 15.44
CA LEU A 39 -6.24 -3.58 15.79
C LEU A 39 -6.16 -2.76 17.08
N ASP A 40 -5.46 -3.27 18.10
CA ASP A 40 -5.28 -2.58 19.38
C ASP A 40 -4.60 -1.22 19.21
N GLN A 41 -3.63 -1.09 18.30
CA GLN A 41 -2.96 0.19 17.99
C GLN A 41 -3.94 1.29 17.55
N TYR A 42 -5.02 0.90 16.87
CA TYR A 42 -6.03 1.82 16.36
C TYR A 42 -7.29 1.88 17.24
N GLY A 43 -7.34 1.11 18.32
CA GLY A 43 -8.53 1.00 19.16
C GLY A 43 -9.72 0.35 18.44
N ILE A 44 -9.45 -0.51 17.46
CA ILE A 44 -10.49 -1.19 16.68
C ILE A 44 -10.91 -2.48 17.40
N SER A 45 -12.22 -2.76 17.42
CA SER A 45 -12.76 -3.99 18.01
C SER A 45 -12.13 -5.25 17.42
N GLN A 46 -11.84 -6.22 18.28
CA GLN A 46 -11.31 -7.53 17.89
C GLN A 46 -12.28 -8.35 17.01
N SER A 47 -13.55 -7.95 16.91
CA SER A 47 -14.49 -8.52 15.93
C SER A 47 -14.11 -8.22 14.47
N ALA A 48 -13.30 -7.17 14.23
CA ALA A 48 -12.85 -6.78 12.90
C ALA A 48 -11.66 -7.61 12.37
N GLN A 49 -11.19 -8.61 13.11
CA GLN A 49 -9.99 -9.40 12.75
C GLN A 49 -10.07 -10.02 11.35
N LEU A 50 -11.23 -10.55 10.94
CA LEU A 50 -11.38 -11.12 9.61
C LEU A 50 -11.20 -10.06 8.51
N MET A 51 -11.79 -8.87 8.69
CA MET A 51 -11.69 -7.78 7.72
C MET A 51 -10.26 -7.22 7.65
N ALA A 52 -9.58 -7.09 8.79
CA ALA A 52 -8.17 -6.70 8.82
C ALA A 52 -7.30 -7.72 8.08
N ARG A 53 -7.42 -9.01 8.39
CA ARG A 53 -6.69 -10.08 7.69
C ARG A 53 -6.97 -10.09 6.20
N PHE A 54 -8.23 -9.89 5.79
CA PHE A 54 -8.60 -9.78 4.38
C PHE A 54 -7.85 -8.63 3.69
N ALA A 55 -7.87 -7.43 4.26
CA ALA A 55 -7.13 -6.28 3.72
C ALA A 55 -5.61 -6.54 3.70
N GLY A 56 -5.07 -7.11 4.77
CA GLY A 56 -3.65 -7.46 4.86
C GLY A 56 -3.23 -8.51 3.83
N ALA A 57 -4.09 -9.47 3.52
CA ALA A 57 -3.82 -10.50 2.50
C ALA A 57 -3.68 -9.89 1.11
N GLN A 58 -4.48 -8.87 0.76
CA GLN A 58 -4.34 -8.14 -0.50
C GLN A 58 -2.98 -7.42 -0.58
N VAL A 59 -2.57 -6.77 0.52
CA VAL A 59 -1.27 -6.10 0.62
C VAL A 59 -0.13 -7.11 0.46
N LEU A 60 -0.20 -8.27 1.13
CA LEU A 60 0.82 -9.31 1.00
C LEU A 60 0.85 -9.94 -0.40
N ALA A 61 -0.30 -10.14 -1.04
CA ALA A 61 -0.36 -10.62 -2.42
C ALA A 61 0.38 -9.66 -3.36
N PHE A 62 0.12 -8.36 -3.22
CA PHE A 62 0.85 -7.33 -3.96
C PHE A 62 2.37 -7.37 -3.68
N VAL A 63 2.78 -7.46 -2.42
CA VAL A 63 4.20 -7.56 -2.01
C VAL A 63 4.88 -8.78 -2.64
N ILE A 64 4.20 -9.93 -2.68
CA ILE A 64 4.76 -11.17 -3.25
C ILE A 64 4.90 -11.04 -4.77
N ILE A 65 3.86 -10.57 -5.46
CA ILE A 65 3.91 -10.35 -6.92
C ILE A 65 5.03 -9.38 -7.27
N THR A 66 5.11 -8.26 -6.55
CA THR A 66 6.13 -7.24 -6.79
C THR A 66 7.53 -7.70 -6.40
N ALA A 67 7.72 -8.56 -5.39
CA ALA A 67 9.03 -9.15 -5.10
C ALA A 67 9.66 -9.90 -6.30
N ILE A 68 8.82 -10.40 -7.22
CA ILE A 68 9.25 -11.18 -8.38
C ILE A 68 9.60 -10.28 -9.59
N LEU A 69 8.91 -9.13 -9.74
CA LEU A 69 9.04 -8.26 -10.92
C LEU A 69 10.48 -7.80 -11.24
N PRO A 70 11.34 -7.44 -10.28
CA PRO A 70 12.73 -7.06 -10.58
C PRO A 70 13.54 -8.19 -11.24
N PHE A 71 13.10 -9.44 -11.13
CA PHE A 71 13.77 -10.61 -11.71
C PHE A 71 13.13 -11.06 -13.02
N THR A 72 11.84 -10.81 -13.22
CA THR A 72 11.09 -11.22 -14.42
C THR A 72 10.90 -10.11 -15.45
N GLY A 73 11.14 -8.85 -15.07
CA GLY A 73 10.88 -7.68 -15.88
C GLY A 73 9.57 -6.98 -15.51
N PHE A 74 9.51 -5.68 -15.83
CA PHE A 74 8.35 -4.81 -15.57
C PHE A 74 7.47 -4.58 -16.82
N GLU A 75 7.83 -5.18 -17.95
CA GLU A 75 7.07 -5.07 -19.22
C GLU A 75 5.61 -5.51 -19.01
N GLY A 76 4.66 -4.68 -19.44
CA GLY A 76 3.23 -4.90 -19.25
C GLY A 76 2.72 -4.93 -17.80
N ALA A 77 3.56 -4.64 -16.79
CA ALA A 77 3.19 -4.77 -15.38
C ALA A 77 2.30 -3.61 -14.86
N TRP A 78 1.96 -2.63 -15.70
CA TRP A 78 1.18 -1.46 -15.27
C TRP A 78 -0.12 -1.75 -14.51
N PRO A 79 -0.90 -2.82 -14.77
CA PRO A 79 -2.16 -3.04 -14.05
C PRO A 79 -1.94 -3.24 -12.55
N ILE A 80 -0.80 -3.82 -12.15
CA ILE A 80 -0.42 -4.05 -10.75
C ILE A 80 -0.20 -2.72 -10.02
N PHE A 81 0.48 -1.78 -10.68
CA PHE A 81 0.74 -0.44 -10.12
C PHE A 81 -0.52 0.42 -10.15
N ALA A 82 -1.31 0.35 -11.22
CA ALA A 82 -2.58 1.06 -11.34
C ALA A 82 -3.57 0.62 -10.26
N TYR A 83 -3.64 -0.68 -9.97
CA TYR A 83 -4.48 -1.20 -8.88
C TYR A 83 -4.10 -0.55 -7.55
N GLN A 84 -2.81 -0.47 -7.21
CA GLN A 84 -2.37 0.16 -5.96
C GLN A 84 -2.59 1.67 -5.94
N LEU A 85 -2.39 2.36 -7.05
CA LEU A 85 -2.71 3.78 -7.18
C LEU A 85 -4.19 4.01 -6.87
N LEU A 86 -5.08 3.26 -7.53
CA LEU A 86 -6.53 3.39 -7.37
C LEU A 86 -6.99 3.00 -5.96
N ALA A 87 -6.46 1.89 -5.42
CA ALA A 87 -6.74 1.49 -4.04
C ALA A 87 -6.32 2.58 -3.04
N SER A 88 -5.19 3.25 -3.29
CA SER A 88 -4.70 4.35 -2.46
C SER A 88 -5.60 5.59 -2.58
N VAL A 89 -6.05 5.96 -3.79
CA VAL A 89 -7.02 7.05 -4.00
C VAL A 89 -8.33 6.78 -3.25
N ILE A 90 -8.84 5.55 -3.35
CA ILE A 90 -10.06 5.12 -2.64
C ILE A 90 -9.85 5.19 -1.12
N LEU A 91 -8.67 4.79 -0.62
CA LEU A 91 -8.33 4.90 0.80
C LEU A 91 -8.22 6.34 1.29
N VAL A 92 -7.71 7.28 0.47
CA VAL A 92 -7.75 8.71 0.80
C VAL A 92 -9.19 9.16 1.01
N GLY A 93 -10.08 8.87 0.05
CA GLY A 93 -11.49 9.28 0.12
C GLY A 93 -12.22 8.67 1.31
N THR A 94 -12.10 7.35 1.49
CA THR A 94 -12.77 6.63 2.59
C THR A 94 -12.17 6.96 3.96
N GLY A 95 -10.86 7.21 4.05
CA GLY A 95 -10.18 7.65 5.26
C GLY A 95 -10.64 9.04 5.71
N LEU A 96 -10.66 10.01 4.79
CA LEU A 96 -11.18 11.36 5.05
C LEU A 96 -12.66 11.33 5.45
N TYR A 97 -13.48 10.55 4.73
CA TYR A 97 -14.89 10.38 5.08
C TYR A 97 -15.06 9.77 6.48
N THR A 98 -14.29 8.72 6.80
CA THR A 98 -14.34 8.08 8.12
C THR A 98 -13.99 9.05 9.24
N GLN A 99 -12.97 9.89 9.03
CA GLN A 99 -12.52 10.83 10.05
C GLN A 99 -13.45 12.02 10.24
N THR A 100 -14.13 12.48 9.18
CA THR A 100 -14.94 13.71 9.21
C THR A 100 -16.44 13.47 9.39
N GLN A 101 -16.98 12.43 8.74
CA GLN A 101 -18.42 12.20 8.65
C GLN A 101 -18.88 10.95 9.42
N SER A 102 -18.08 9.89 9.48
CA SER A 102 -18.51 8.64 10.10
C SER A 102 -18.56 8.70 11.63
N GLU A 103 -19.56 8.04 12.22
CA GLU A 103 -19.64 7.82 13.66
C GLU A 103 -18.50 6.93 14.19
N ALA A 104 -17.89 6.11 13.33
CA ALA A 104 -16.78 5.23 13.70
C ALA A 104 -15.60 6.00 14.32
N SER A 105 -15.29 7.20 13.81
CA SER A 105 -14.23 8.06 14.37
C SER A 105 -14.63 8.75 15.68
N ARG A 106 -15.89 8.67 16.08
CA ARG A 106 -16.45 9.28 17.30
C ARG A 106 -16.69 8.25 18.41
N MET A 107 -16.48 6.97 18.12
CA MET A 107 -16.63 5.90 19.11
C MET A 107 -15.54 6.01 20.19
N VAL A 108 -15.93 5.76 21.44
CA VAL A 108 -15.03 5.78 22.59
C VAL A 108 -13.94 4.72 22.41
N GLY A 109 -12.68 5.12 22.57
CA GLY A 109 -11.52 4.22 22.47
C GLY A 109 -10.95 4.06 21.05
N VAL A 110 -11.61 4.57 20.01
CA VAL A 110 -11.07 4.54 18.63
C VAL A 110 -10.06 5.66 18.41
N SER A 111 -8.89 5.33 17.88
CA SER A 111 -7.86 6.30 17.54
C SER A 111 -8.22 7.08 16.27
N ARG A 112 -8.18 8.42 16.33
CA ARG A 112 -8.30 9.30 15.16
C ARG A 112 -6.96 9.52 14.45
N SER A 113 -6.17 8.46 14.32
CA SER A 113 -4.86 8.56 13.69
C SER A 113 -4.99 9.15 12.28
N PRO A 114 -4.25 10.23 11.95
CA PRO A 114 -4.24 10.78 10.60
C PRO A 114 -3.59 9.82 9.59
N GLU A 115 -2.89 8.78 10.05
CA GLU A 115 -2.28 7.75 9.20
C GLU A 115 -3.27 7.17 8.17
N GLY A 116 -4.55 7.01 8.56
CA GLY A 116 -5.59 6.40 7.73
C GLY A 116 -5.90 7.16 6.43
N TRP A 117 -5.45 8.40 6.26
CA TRP A 117 -5.58 9.15 5.01
C TRP A 117 -4.28 9.84 4.57
N VAL A 118 -3.39 10.21 5.50
CA VAL A 118 -2.08 10.79 5.17
C VAL A 118 -1.20 9.77 4.46
N VAL A 119 -1.10 8.54 4.97
CA VAL A 119 -0.28 7.49 4.34
C VAL A 119 -0.82 7.17 2.94
N PRO A 120 -2.14 6.96 2.72
CA PRO A 120 -2.70 6.85 1.37
C PRO A 120 -2.36 8.00 0.43
N ILE A 121 -2.34 9.27 0.87
CA ILE A 121 -1.93 10.40 -0.01
C ILE A 121 -0.48 10.23 -0.46
N ILE A 122 0.43 9.89 0.46
CA ILE A 122 1.84 9.65 0.15
C ILE A 122 1.96 8.51 -0.86
N LEU A 123 1.19 7.42 -0.66
CA LEU A 123 1.15 6.29 -1.59
C LEU A 123 0.63 6.70 -2.97
N VAL A 124 -0.44 7.50 -3.07
CA VAL A 124 -0.94 8.01 -4.36
C VAL A 124 0.15 8.73 -5.14
N ILE A 125 0.87 9.66 -4.49
CA ILE A 125 1.95 10.41 -5.13
C ILE A 125 3.06 9.45 -5.56
N MET A 126 3.47 8.53 -4.68
CA MET A 126 4.52 7.57 -4.94
C MET A 126 4.18 6.65 -6.13
N TRP A 127 2.98 6.07 -6.17
CA TRP A 127 2.53 5.21 -7.28
C TRP A 127 2.44 5.99 -8.59
N ALA A 128 1.88 7.20 -8.57
CA ALA A 128 1.77 8.05 -9.75
C ALA A 128 3.16 8.43 -10.31
N VAL A 129 4.10 8.79 -9.44
CA VAL A 129 5.49 9.08 -9.83
C VAL A 129 6.15 7.84 -10.42
N MET A 130 6.06 6.68 -9.78
CA MET A 130 6.67 5.46 -10.32
C MET A 130 6.08 5.08 -11.70
N MET A 131 4.76 5.14 -11.84
CA MET A 131 4.09 4.87 -13.11
C MET A 131 4.47 5.86 -14.21
N PHE A 132 4.67 7.13 -13.88
CA PHE A 132 5.10 8.15 -14.84
C PHE A 132 6.56 7.99 -15.27
N MET A 133 7.44 7.67 -14.31
CA MET A 133 8.88 7.54 -14.54
C MET A 133 9.20 6.26 -15.32
N MET A 134 8.55 5.15 -14.98
CA MET A 134 8.74 3.84 -15.64
C MET A 134 7.76 3.59 -16.79
N ARG A 135 7.08 4.62 -17.31
CA ARG A 135 5.97 4.47 -18.27
C ARG A 135 6.35 3.67 -19.52
N ASP A 136 7.56 3.87 -20.04
CA ASP A 136 7.99 3.26 -21.30
C ASP A 136 8.21 1.74 -21.13
N THR A 137 8.52 1.29 -19.91
CA THR A 137 8.62 -0.14 -19.57
C THR A 137 7.27 -0.71 -19.11
N LEU A 138 6.56 -0.02 -18.22
CA LEU A 138 5.32 -0.54 -17.64
C LEU A 138 4.19 -0.70 -18.66
N TYR A 139 4.14 0.18 -19.67
CA TYR A 139 3.09 0.21 -20.69
C TYR A 139 3.50 -0.42 -22.02
N ALA A 140 4.74 -0.92 -22.15
CA ALA A 140 5.16 -1.75 -23.28
C ALA A 140 4.45 -3.10 -23.23
#